data_AF-A0A6A4S7G8-F1
#
_entry.id   AF-A0A6A4S7G8-F1
#
_cell.length_a   1.000
_cell.length_b   1.000
_cell.length_c   1.000
_cell.angle_alpha   90.00
_cell.angle_beta   90.00
_cell.angle_gamma   90.00
#
_symmetry.space_group_name_H-M   'P 1'
#
loop_
_entity.id
_entity.type
_entity.pdbx_description
1 polymer ?
#
loop_
_entity_poly.entity_id
_entity_poly.type
_entity_poly.pdbx_seq_one_letter_code
_entity_poly.pdbx_strand_id
1 'polypeptide(L)'
;MLSSVKDNSGSHGSPISGKLEGLFFSCNTEFNTGKPPQDSPYGRHRFEVRADALFNPDTNLYFGDFYCMYTAYHFVILVLAPKGSGGDEFCKQRLPALDIGNNPFLTCKRDEEGDGSLAFHHAQDVILEVIYTEPVDLASGTVAEISGHQLMSMSTVNAKKDPSCKTCNISVGR
;
A
#
# COMPACT_ATOMS: atom_id res chain seq x y z
N MET A 1 15.83 5.76 3.02
CA MET A 1 15.57 4.54 2.22
C MET A 1 15.44 4.93 0.77
N LEU A 2 16.01 4.14 -0.14
CA LEU A 2 15.99 4.38 -1.58
C LEU A 2 14.81 3.65 -2.22
N SER A 3 14.21 4.29 -3.24
CA SER A 3 13.12 3.71 -4.02
C SER A 3 13.58 2.47 -4.80
N SER A 4 12.63 1.60 -5.12
CA SER A 4 12.80 0.52 -6.09
C SER A 4 11.63 0.53 -7.06
N VAL A 5 11.86 0.04 -8.28
CA VAL A 5 10.81 -0.15 -9.26
C VAL A 5 9.83 -1.21 -8.77
N LYS A 6 8.53 -0.93 -8.86
CA LYS A 6 7.46 -1.90 -8.63
C LYS A 6 7.64 -3.08 -9.57
N ASP A 7 7.68 -4.28 -9.02
CA ASP A 7 7.79 -5.54 -9.76
C ASP A 7 6.54 -5.84 -10.60
N ASN A 8 6.56 -6.94 -11.36
CA ASN A 8 5.45 -7.32 -12.25
C ASN A 8 4.37 -8.15 -11.55
N SER A 9 4.34 -8.19 -10.22
CA SER A 9 3.21 -8.76 -9.49
C SER A 9 1.96 -7.89 -9.68
N GLY A 10 0.79 -8.50 -9.58
CA GLY A 10 -0.49 -7.80 -9.74
C GLY A 10 -1.17 -8.07 -11.08
N SER A 11 -2.03 -7.15 -11.48
CA SER A 11 -2.75 -7.21 -12.75
C SER A 11 -1.80 -6.93 -13.92
N HIS A 12 -1.88 -7.73 -14.97
CA HIS A 12 -1.03 -7.57 -16.17
C HIS A 12 -1.19 -6.19 -16.84
N GLY A 13 -2.39 -5.59 -16.73
CA GLY A 13 -2.67 -4.26 -17.29
C GLY A 13 -2.29 -3.10 -16.36
N SER A 14 -1.72 -3.38 -15.19
CA SER A 14 -1.43 -2.36 -14.20
C SER A 14 -0.33 -1.40 -14.70
N PRO A 15 -0.60 -0.08 -14.74
CA PRO A 15 0.34 0.87 -15.31
C PRO A 15 1.56 1.14 -14.42
N ILE A 16 1.55 0.71 -13.15
CA ILE A 16 2.68 0.87 -12.22
C ILE A 16 3.72 -0.26 -12.35
N SER A 17 3.32 -1.44 -12.82
CA SER A 17 4.18 -2.63 -12.90
C SER A 17 5.38 -2.40 -13.83
N GLY A 18 6.58 -2.56 -13.29
CA GLY A 18 7.85 -2.35 -13.97
C GLY A 18 8.15 -0.88 -14.34
N LYS A 19 7.38 0.09 -13.80
CA LYS A 19 7.44 1.50 -14.25
C LYS A 19 7.48 2.51 -13.12
N LEU A 20 6.69 2.31 -12.05
CA LEU A 20 6.65 3.24 -10.93
C LEU A 20 7.75 2.89 -9.93
N GLU A 21 8.51 3.90 -9.52
CA GLU A 21 9.47 3.78 -8.43
C GLU A 21 8.86 4.24 -7.11
N GLY A 22 9.19 3.54 -6.02
CA GLY A 22 8.78 3.94 -4.69
C GLY A 22 9.26 3.00 -3.59
N LEU A 23 8.81 3.27 -2.38
CA LEU A 23 8.99 2.46 -1.19
C LEU A 23 7.68 1.73 -0.88
N PHE A 24 7.79 0.44 -0.55
CA PHE A 24 6.64 -0.44 -0.33
C PHE A 24 6.39 -0.58 1.17
N PHE A 25 5.19 -0.17 1.60
CA PHE A 25 4.72 -0.24 2.97
C PHE A 25 3.44 -1.07 3.05
N SER A 26 3.14 -1.58 4.24
CA SER A 26 1.84 -2.13 4.60
C SER A 26 1.25 -1.25 5.69
N CYS A 27 -0.05 -0.94 5.62
CA CYS A 27 -0.77 -0.26 6.69
C CYS A 27 -1.71 -1.21 7.46
N ASN A 28 -1.65 -2.52 7.19
CA ASN A 28 -2.45 -3.52 7.87
C ASN A 28 -2.18 -3.58 9.37
N THR A 29 -3.24 -3.77 10.13
CA THR A 29 -3.21 -3.96 11.58
C THR A 29 -3.93 -5.25 11.97
N GLU A 30 -3.53 -5.85 13.09
CA GLU A 30 -4.25 -6.98 13.67
C GLU A 30 -5.58 -6.51 14.24
N PHE A 31 -6.66 -7.21 13.91
CA PHE A 31 -8.02 -6.87 14.34
C PHE A 31 -8.16 -6.68 15.85
N ASN A 32 -7.50 -7.53 16.65
CA ASN A 32 -7.65 -7.52 18.11
C ASN A 32 -6.85 -6.40 18.79
N THR A 33 -5.76 -5.93 18.18
CA THR A 33 -4.80 -5.02 18.84
C THR A 33 -4.73 -3.65 18.19
N GLY A 34 -5.15 -3.52 16.92
CA GLY A 34 -4.95 -2.32 16.11
C GLY A 34 -3.48 -2.03 15.82
N LYS A 35 -2.57 -2.97 16.13
CA LYS A 35 -1.13 -2.82 15.91
C LYS A 35 -0.68 -3.55 14.65
N PRO A 36 0.47 -3.19 14.05
CA PRO A 36 1.09 -3.99 13.00
C PRO A 36 1.26 -5.46 13.42
N PRO A 37 1.05 -6.44 12.51
CA PRO A 37 1.19 -7.87 12.81
C PRO A 37 2.51 -8.22 13.49
N GLN A 38 2.55 -9.14 14.45
CA GLN A 38 3.85 -9.51 15.05
C GLN A 38 4.71 -10.39 14.14
N ASP A 39 4.15 -10.90 13.06
CA ASP A 39 4.83 -11.68 12.03
C ASP A 39 4.93 -10.96 10.69
N SER A 40 5.90 -11.39 9.86
CA SER A 40 6.11 -10.82 8.52
C SER A 40 6.70 -11.86 7.57
N PRO A 41 6.15 -11.97 6.34
CA PRO A 41 6.74 -12.80 5.29
C PRO A 41 8.01 -12.17 4.68
N TYR A 42 8.27 -10.89 4.95
CA TYR A 42 9.41 -10.13 4.40
C TYR A 42 10.67 -10.20 5.26
N GLY A 43 10.62 -10.94 6.37
CA GLY A 43 11.75 -11.16 7.28
C GLY A 43 11.52 -10.63 8.68
N ARG A 44 12.57 -10.73 9.51
CA ARG A 44 12.50 -10.45 10.96
C ARG A 44 12.71 -8.99 11.34
N HIS A 45 13.04 -8.12 10.39
CA HIS A 45 13.24 -6.69 10.66
C HIS A 45 12.10 -5.92 10.05
N ARG A 46 11.49 -5.04 10.85
CA ARG A 46 10.47 -4.11 10.38
C ARG A 46 10.94 -2.70 10.59
N PHE A 47 10.79 -1.89 9.55
CA PHE A 47 10.83 -0.44 9.66
C PHE A 47 9.41 0.09 9.83
N GLU A 48 9.16 0.84 10.89
CA GLU A 48 7.88 1.51 11.16
C GLU A 48 8.07 3.02 11.11
N VAL A 49 7.20 3.69 10.37
CA VAL A 49 7.15 5.16 10.24
C VAL A 49 5.72 5.60 10.50
N ARG A 50 5.55 6.79 11.08
CA ARG A 50 4.22 7.33 11.36
C ARG A 50 3.47 7.61 10.05
N ALA A 51 2.16 7.33 10.06
CA ALA A 51 1.32 7.54 8.88
C ALA A 51 1.30 9.01 8.41
N ASP A 52 1.27 9.97 9.34
CA ASP A 52 1.24 11.41 9.04
C ASP A 52 2.49 11.92 8.31
N ALA A 53 3.62 11.24 8.46
CA ALA A 53 4.84 11.56 7.73
C ALA A 53 4.72 11.23 6.22
N LEU A 54 3.90 10.24 5.85
CA LEU A 54 3.75 9.78 4.47
C LEU A 54 2.41 10.16 3.84
N PHE A 55 1.35 10.27 4.65
CA PHE A 55 -0.02 10.44 4.23
C PHE A 55 -0.67 11.58 4.99
N ASN A 56 -0.86 12.71 4.30
CA ASN A 56 -1.34 13.96 4.85
C ASN A 56 -1.95 14.81 3.70
N PRO A 57 -2.54 15.98 3.99
CA PRO A 57 -3.15 16.83 2.96
C PRO A 57 -2.22 17.28 1.82
N ASP A 58 -0.89 17.17 1.95
CA ASP A 58 0.09 17.49 0.90
C ASP A 58 0.47 16.28 0.05
N THR A 59 -0.21 15.15 0.25
CA THR A 59 -0.01 13.90 -0.48
C THR A 59 -1.28 13.53 -1.24
N ASN A 60 -1.14 13.14 -2.50
CA ASN A 60 -2.24 12.59 -3.30
C ASN A 60 -2.30 11.07 -3.12
N LEU A 61 -3.53 10.54 -3.17
CA LEU A 61 -3.82 9.11 -3.09
C LEU A 61 -4.33 8.61 -4.43
N TYR A 62 -3.72 7.55 -4.95
CA TYR A 62 -4.13 6.91 -6.20
C TYR A 62 -4.40 5.43 -6.01
N PHE A 63 -5.38 4.91 -6.74
CA PHE A 63 -5.61 3.48 -6.85
C PHE A 63 -4.62 2.89 -7.85
N GLY A 64 -3.74 2.00 -7.39
CA GLY A 64 -2.68 1.39 -8.19
C GLY A 64 -3.08 0.07 -8.83
N ASP A 65 -3.59 -0.87 -8.03
CA ASP A 65 -3.97 -2.21 -8.51
C ASP A 65 -4.94 -2.92 -7.55
N PHE A 66 -5.63 -3.94 -8.05
CA PHE A 66 -6.40 -4.88 -7.26
C PHE A 66 -6.27 -6.30 -7.82
N TYR A 67 -5.72 -7.19 -7.00
CA TYR A 67 -5.38 -8.53 -7.44
C TYR A 67 -5.39 -9.51 -6.27
N CYS A 68 -5.37 -10.79 -6.60
CA CYS A 68 -5.09 -11.84 -5.64
C CYS A 68 -4.15 -12.84 -6.29
N MET A 69 -3.49 -13.61 -5.47
CA MET A 69 -2.76 -14.80 -5.90
C MET A 69 -3.68 -16.01 -5.75
N TYR A 70 -3.14 -17.23 -5.88
CA TYR A 70 -3.84 -18.48 -5.61
C TYR A 70 -4.11 -18.69 -4.10
N THR A 71 -4.62 -17.64 -3.43
CA THR A 71 -4.89 -17.53 -2.00
C THR A 71 -6.28 -16.91 -1.79
N ALA A 72 -6.85 -17.07 -0.60
CA ALA A 72 -8.10 -16.40 -0.25
C ALA A 72 -7.96 -14.88 -0.03
N TYR A 73 -6.73 -14.36 0.03
CA TYR A 73 -6.47 -12.94 0.29
C TYR A 73 -6.49 -12.11 -0.99
N HIS A 74 -7.09 -10.92 -0.90
CA HIS A 74 -7.12 -9.92 -1.95
C HIS A 74 -6.23 -8.73 -1.55
N PHE A 75 -5.45 -8.26 -2.50
CA PHE A 75 -4.51 -7.16 -2.34
C PHE A 75 -5.02 -5.94 -3.09
N VAL A 76 -5.04 -4.80 -2.42
CA VAL A 76 -5.22 -3.48 -3.03
C VAL A 76 -3.89 -2.75 -2.92
N ILE A 77 -3.38 -2.26 -4.05
CA ILE A 77 -2.21 -1.38 -4.07
C ILE A 77 -2.70 0.05 -4.17
N LEU A 78 -2.27 0.88 -3.22
CA LEU A 78 -2.45 2.32 -3.23
C LEU A 78 -1.11 3.02 -3.47
N VAL A 79 -1.13 4.15 -4.16
CA VAL A 79 0.05 4.98 -4.35
C VAL A 79 -0.14 6.30 -3.61
N LEU A 80 0.82 6.61 -2.73
CA LEU A 80 0.96 7.89 -2.05
C LEU A 80 2.05 8.69 -2.75
N ALA A 81 1.65 9.82 -3.32
CA ALA A 81 2.57 10.68 -4.06
C ALA A 81 2.50 12.12 -3.53
N PRO A 82 3.59 12.67 -2.99
CA PRO A 82 3.65 14.07 -2.59
C PRO A 82 3.28 15.00 -3.75
N LYS A 83 2.44 15.99 -3.50
CA LYS A 83 1.91 16.88 -4.54
C LYS A 83 3.04 17.58 -5.32
N GLY A 84 3.00 17.48 -6.64
CA GLY A 84 3.98 18.06 -7.56
C GLY A 84 5.27 17.25 -7.72
N SER A 85 5.38 16.10 -7.07
CA SER A 85 6.53 15.18 -7.24
C SER A 85 6.51 14.47 -8.60
N GLY A 86 7.63 13.84 -8.95
CA GLY A 86 7.71 13.01 -10.17
C GLY A 86 6.74 11.82 -10.14
N GLY A 87 6.56 11.20 -8.97
CA GLY A 87 5.57 10.14 -8.77
C GLY A 87 4.13 10.63 -8.93
N ASP A 88 3.83 11.84 -8.43
CA ASP A 88 2.51 12.46 -8.57
C ASP A 88 2.17 12.72 -10.04
N GLU A 89 3.09 13.31 -10.80
CA GLU A 89 2.92 13.53 -12.23
C GLU A 89 2.79 12.21 -13.02
N PHE A 90 3.51 11.17 -12.60
CA PHE A 90 3.32 9.84 -13.18
C PHE A 90 1.90 9.32 -12.94
N CYS A 91 1.41 9.41 -11.71
CA CYS A 91 0.13 8.85 -11.29
C CYS A 91 -1.06 9.62 -11.88
N LYS A 92 -1.05 10.96 -11.88
CA LYS A 92 -2.13 11.80 -12.46
C LYS A 92 -2.53 11.41 -13.88
N GLN A 93 -1.57 10.97 -14.68
CA GLN A 93 -1.78 10.63 -16.08
C GLN A 93 -2.28 9.19 -16.29
N ARG A 94 -2.17 8.32 -15.28
CA ARG A 94 -2.25 6.86 -15.45
C ARG A 94 -3.18 6.17 -14.46
N LEU A 95 -3.43 6.76 -13.31
CA LEU A 95 -4.14 6.13 -12.20
C LEU A 95 -5.39 6.92 -11.79
N PRO A 96 -6.47 6.24 -11.37
CA PRO A 96 -7.59 6.90 -10.72
C PRO A 96 -7.15 7.56 -9.41
N ALA A 97 -7.41 8.87 -9.29
CA ALA A 97 -7.25 9.58 -8.01
C ALA A 97 -8.38 9.18 -7.05
N LEU A 98 -8.03 9.01 -5.78
CA LEU A 98 -8.97 8.75 -4.70
C LEU A 98 -9.08 9.98 -3.81
N ASP A 99 -10.28 10.23 -3.29
CA ASP A 99 -10.49 11.27 -2.28
C ASP A 99 -9.86 10.82 -0.96
N ILE A 100 -8.90 11.61 -0.45
CA ILE A 100 -8.16 11.34 0.79
C ILE A 100 -9.07 11.25 2.03
N GLY A 101 -10.16 12.01 2.06
CA GLY A 101 -11.12 11.98 3.15
C GLY A 101 -12.22 10.94 2.94
N ASN A 102 -12.47 10.48 1.70
CA ASN A 102 -13.62 9.64 1.42
C ASN A 102 -13.39 8.61 0.32
N ASN A 103 -12.83 7.46 0.69
CA ASN A 103 -12.72 6.29 -0.16
C ASN A 103 -12.77 5.00 0.69
N PRO A 104 -13.08 3.83 0.09
CA PRO A 104 -13.28 2.61 0.86
C PRO A 104 -11.98 1.94 1.34
N PHE A 105 -10.81 2.44 0.93
CA PHE A 105 -9.54 1.74 1.16
C PHE A 105 -8.69 2.36 2.26
N LEU A 106 -8.37 3.66 2.15
CA LEU A 106 -7.47 4.33 3.07
C LEU A 106 -7.81 5.82 3.15
N THR A 107 -8.21 6.31 4.33
CA THR A 107 -8.60 7.71 4.53
C THR A 107 -7.71 8.41 5.55
N CYS A 108 -7.52 9.71 5.34
CA CYS A 108 -6.87 10.63 6.27
C CYS A 108 -7.81 11.84 6.45
N LYS A 109 -8.32 12.01 7.66
CA LYS A 109 -9.21 13.11 8.04
C LYS A 109 -8.60 13.88 9.19
N ARG A 110 -8.95 15.16 9.30
CA ARG A 110 -8.70 15.89 10.54
C ARG A 110 -9.73 15.40 11.57
N ASP A 111 -9.29 15.10 12.78
CA ASP A 111 -10.17 14.83 13.89
C ASP A 111 -10.85 16.15 14.32
N GLU A 112 -12.10 16.32 13.90
CA GLU A 112 -12.91 17.51 14.20
C GLU A 112 -13.47 17.49 15.63
N GLU A 113 -13.56 16.31 16.26
CA GLU A 113 -14.09 16.12 17.61
C GLU A 113 -12.98 16.09 18.68
N GLY A 114 -11.73 15.89 18.26
CA GLY A 114 -10.54 15.83 19.12
C GLY A 114 -9.62 17.06 19.06
N ASP A 115 -8.31 16.81 19.06
CA ASP A 115 -7.25 17.83 19.14
C ASP A 115 -6.87 18.44 17.78
N GLY A 116 -7.59 18.09 16.70
CA GLY A 116 -7.26 18.48 15.34
C GLY A 116 -6.13 17.66 14.71
N SER A 117 -5.72 16.55 15.33
CA SER A 117 -4.76 15.59 14.74
C SER A 117 -5.34 14.88 13.52
N LEU A 118 -4.48 14.16 12.79
CA LEU A 118 -4.91 13.36 11.65
C LEU A 118 -5.38 11.97 12.12
N ALA A 119 -6.62 11.63 11.78
CA ALA A 119 -7.22 10.32 11.96
C ALA A 119 -7.12 9.50 10.67
N PHE A 120 -6.64 8.26 10.80
CA PHE A 120 -6.42 7.34 9.69
C PHE A 120 -7.33 6.12 9.80
N HIS A 121 -7.99 5.77 8.70
CA HIS A 121 -8.78 4.54 8.62
C HIS A 121 -8.39 3.76 7.37
N HIS A 122 -8.27 2.44 7.51
CA HIS A 122 -7.93 1.55 6.40
C HIS A 122 -8.91 0.38 6.33
N ALA A 123 -9.12 -0.17 5.14
CA ALA A 123 -9.91 -1.38 4.95
C ALA A 123 -9.27 -2.58 5.67
N GLN A 124 -10.09 -3.43 6.27
CA GLN A 124 -9.64 -4.61 7.02
C GLN A 124 -9.97 -5.94 6.33
N ASP A 125 -10.79 -5.91 5.28
CA ASP A 125 -11.22 -7.07 4.48
C ASP A 125 -10.28 -7.37 3.30
N VAL A 126 -9.29 -6.50 3.06
CA VAL A 126 -8.25 -6.64 2.04
C VAL A 126 -6.86 -6.38 2.64
N ILE A 127 -5.83 -6.91 1.98
CA ILE A 127 -4.44 -6.55 2.27
C ILE A 127 -4.11 -5.25 1.53
N LEU A 128 -3.70 -4.22 2.27
CA LEU A 128 -3.35 -2.92 1.71
C LEU A 128 -1.85 -2.76 1.63
N GLU A 129 -1.36 -2.73 0.39
CA GLU A 129 0.02 -2.36 0.08
C GLU A 129 0.04 -0.89 -0.37
N VAL A 130 1.00 -0.14 0.13
CA VAL A 130 1.17 1.29 -0.15
C VAL A 130 2.53 1.51 -0.80
N ILE A 131 2.53 2.16 -1.96
CA ILE A 131 3.75 2.64 -2.62
C ILE A 131 3.88 4.12 -2.33
N TYR A 132 4.90 4.52 -1.58
CA TYR A 132 5.26 5.93 -1.39
C TYR A 132 6.33 6.31 -2.41
N THR A 133 6.08 7.34 -3.23
CA THR A 133 6.91 7.61 -4.43
C THR A 133 8.17 8.43 -4.16
N GLU A 134 8.41 8.87 -2.92
CA GLU A 134 9.57 9.67 -2.55
C GLU A 134 10.48 8.94 -1.55
N PRO A 135 11.76 9.34 -1.43
CA PRO A 135 12.64 8.82 -0.39
C PRO A 135 12.12 9.12 1.02
N VAL A 136 12.33 8.20 1.95
CA VAL A 136 11.99 8.36 3.37
C VAL A 136 13.27 8.36 4.20
N ASP A 137 13.47 9.36 5.04
CA ASP A 137 14.60 9.39 5.98
C ASP A 137 14.45 8.25 7.00
N LEU A 138 15.52 7.50 7.25
CA LEU A 138 15.49 6.45 8.27
C LEU A 138 15.29 7.03 9.67
N ALA A 139 15.70 8.27 9.91
CA ALA A 139 15.48 8.97 11.17
C ALA A 139 13.98 9.28 11.44
N SER A 140 13.10 9.20 10.44
CA SER A 140 11.67 9.44 10.61
C SER A 140 10.92 8.23 11.17
N GLY A 141 11.59 7.10 11.37
CA GLY A 141 11.00 5.85 11.82
C GLY A 141 11.88 5.07 12.78
N THR A 142 11.46 3.85 13.07
CA THR A 142 12.17 2.94 13.96
C THR A 142 12.32 1.58 13.29
N VAL A 143 13.41 0.89 13.62
CA VAL A 143 13.61 -0.51 13.20
C VAL A 143 13.49 -1.40 14.42
N ALA A 144 12.66 -2.41 14.34
CA ALA A 144 12.49 -3.41 15.38
C ALA A 144 12.63 -4.83 14.82
N GLU A 145 13.07 -5.75 15.68
CA GLU A 145 13.00 -7.18 15.39
C GLU A 145 11.59 -7.70 15.74
N ILE A 146 11.03 -8.49 14.83
CA ILE A 146 9.69 -9.10 14.93
C ILE A 146 9.80 -10.59 14.63
N SER A 147 8.72 -11.34 14.86
CA SER A 147 8.65 -12.78 14.56
C SER A 147 8.64 -13.02 13.04
N GLY A 148 9.80 -13.01 12.40
CA GLY A 148 9.90 -13.28 10.97
C GLY A 148 9.92 -14.78 10.68
N HIS A 149 8.90 -15.30 10.00
CA HIS A 149 9.01 -16.57 9.28
C HIS A 149 9.56 -16.27 7.89
N GLN A 150 10.83 -16.58 7.63
CA GLN A 150 11.28 -16.77 6.25
C GLN A 150 10.62 -18.04 5.69
N LEU A 151 9.33 -17.95 5.34
CA LEU A 151 8.75 -18.90 4.40
C LEU A 151 9.38 -18.57 3.05
N MET A 152 10.53 -19.21 2.76
CA MET A 152 11.26 -19.08 1.49
C MET A 152 10.39 -19.36 0.25
N SER A 153 9.15 -19.84 0.41
CA SER A 153 8.20 -20.16 -0.66
C SER A 153 7.11 -19.11 -0.92
N MET A 154 7.08 -17.96 -0.24
CA MET A 154 6.00 -16.95 -0.37
C MET A 154 6.49 -15.57 -0.83
N SER A 155 7.52 -15.53 -1.69
CA SER A 155 7.86 -14.29 -2.38
C SER A 155 6.69 -13.88 -3.28
N THR A 156 6.10 -12.71 -3.03
CA THR A 156 5.12 -12.07 -3.91
C THR A 156 5.77 -11.47 -5.17
N VAL A 157 7.11 -11.48 -5.25
CA VAL A 157 7.85 -10.91 -6.36
C VAL A 157 7.45 -11.58 -7.68
N ASN A 158 6.94 -10.77 -8.62
CA ASN A 158 6.42 -11.18 -9.91
C ASN A 158 5.32 -12.25 -9.83
N ALA A 159 4.65 -12.38 -8.68
CA ALA A 159 3.59 -13.36 -8.51
C ALA A 159 2.41 -13.03 -9.43
N LYS A 160 1.97 -14.06 -10.15
CA LYS A 160 0.89 -13.93 -11.13
C LYS A 160 -0.45 -13.81 -10.42
N LYS A 161 -1.28 -12.87 -10.89
CA LYS A 161 -2.69 -12.80 -10.53
C LYS A 161 -3.39 -14.11 -10.85
N ASP A 162 -4.21 -14.61 -9.93
CA ASP A 162 -5.05 -15.78 -10.15
C ASP A 162 -6.12 -15.48 -11.22
N PRO A 163 -6.08 -16.14 -12.40
CA PRO A 163 -7.03 -15.89 -13.47
C PRO A 163 -8.43 -16.44 -13.20
N SER A 164 -8.59 -17.30 -12.18
CA SER A 164 -9.87 -17.92 -11.83
C SER A 164 -10.70 -17.13 -10.81
N CYS A 165 -10.08 -16.15 -10.15
CA CYS A 165 -10.73 -15.38 -9.09
C CYS A 165 -11.88 -14.51 -9.62
N LYS A 166 -13.09 -14.72 -9.12
CA LYS A 166 -14.29 -13.96 -9.52
C LYS A 166 -14.36 -12.55 -8.93
N THR A 167 -13.62 -12.29 -7.86
CA THR A 167 -13.57 -10.99 -7.19
C THR A 167 -12.57 -10.06 -7.89
N CYS A 168 -11.35 -10.53 -8.09
CA CYS A 168 -10.28 -9.71 -8.68
C CYS A 168 -10.34 -9.65 -10.21
N ASN A 169 -10.87 -10.67 -10.88
CA ASN A 169 -11.10 -10.61 -12.32
C ASN A 169 -12.50 -10.09 -12.57
N ILE A 170 -12.62 -8.77 -12.55
CA ILE A 170 -13.83 -8.05 -12.92
C ILE A 170 -14.04 -8.30 -14.42
N SER A 171 -14.69 -9.42 -14.74
CA SER A 171 -15.22 -9.66 -16.08
C SER A 171 -16.37 -8.68 -16.26
N VAL A 172 -16.14 -7.61 -17.01
CA VAL A 172 -17.25 -6.89 -17.62
C VAL A 172 -17.99 -7.92 -18.48
N GLY A 173 -19.11 -8.43 -17.98
CA GLY A 173 -20.06 -9.15 -18.81
C GLY A 173 -20.41 -8.21 -19.96
N ARG A 174 -19.91 -8.55 -21.16
CA ARG A 174 -20.44 -8.05 -22.41
C ARG A 174 -21.50 -9.03 -22.88
#